data_AF-A0A1Y1QW83-F1
#
_entry.id   AF-A0A1Y1QW83-F1
#
_cell.length_a   1.000
_cell.length_b   1.000
_cell.length_c   1.000
_cell.angle_alpha   90.00
_cell.angle_beta   90.00
_cell.angle_gamma   90.00
#
_symmetry.space_group_name_H-M   'P 1'
#
loop_
_entity.id
_entity.type
_entity.pdbx_description
1 polymer ?
#
loop_
_entity_poly.entity_id
_entity_poly.type
_entity_poly.pdbx_seq_one_letter_code
_entity_poly.pdbx_strand_id
1 'polypeptide(L)'
;MASTLKHVVWVSLLGGLLAGCGDNAEPESKVLALPAQLEQAHITDQARVAGLDLVLWNQGGGCQLQSGKAQPPVWLKPMAPCHFIKSPGRDQVQVFRLDKTTQIVAVVGTPAKQWRCGQEVQGLVINGSHFKPSTYIMQGSVYCADQGLQNFQYGLFAKP
;
A
#
# COMPACT_ATOMS: atom_id res chain seq x y z
N MET A 1 23.42 69.62 39.35
CA MET A 1 23.41 68.66 40.48
C MET A 1 23.22 67.27 39.90
N ALA A 2 23.93 66.21 40.22
CA ALA A 2 25.20 65.95 40.87
C ALA A 2 25.44 64.45 40.60
N SER A 3 26.60 64.11 40.05
CA SER A 3 27.09 62.75 39.82
C SER A 3 27.12 61.92 41.11
N THR A 4 26.93 60.60 41.02
CA THR A 4 27.69 59.64 41.85
C THR A 4 27.80 58.26 41.20
N LEU A 5 28.97 58.03 40.61
CA LEU A 5 29.66 56.73 40.55
C LEU A 5 30.01 56.26 41.97
N LYS A 6 29.85 54.97 42.31
CA LYS A 6 30.78 54.25 43.21
C LYS A 6 30.89 52.77 42.83
N HIS A 7 32.10 52.35 42.48
CA HIS A 7 32.54 50.98 42.38
C HIS A 7 32.79 50.39 43.78
N VAL A 8 32.58 49.08 43.95
CA VAL A 8 33.39 48.26 44.87
C VAL A 8 33.67 46.91 44.20
N VAL A 9 34.95 46.63 44.06
CA VAL A 9 35.60 45.40 43.61
C VAL A 9 35.87 44.53 44.84
N TRP A 10 35.66 43.21 44.79
CA TRP A 10 36.68 42.26 45.33
C TRP A 10 36.46 40.80 44.89
N VAL A 11 37.55 40.28 44.31
CA VAL A 11 37.90 38.90 43.97
C VAL A 11 38.24 38.09 45.23
N SER A 12 37.86 36.81 45.28
CA SER A 12 38.66 35.61 45.69
C SER A 12 37.72 34.40 45.83
N LEU A 13 37.77 33.39 44.94
CA LEU A 13 38.68 32.22 44.93
C LEU A 13 38.62 31.32 46.18
N LEU A 14 37.74 30.30 46.13
CA LEU A 14 37.84 29.00 46.82
C LEU A 14 37.11 28.01 45.88
N GLY A 15 37.66 26.89 45.41
CA GLY A 15 38.66 26.03 46.02
C GLY A 15 37.98 24.77 46.53
N GLY A 16 37.77 23.79 45.63
CA GLY A 16 37.52 22.39 45.99
C GLY A 16 36.08 21.90 45.79
N LEU A 17 35.91 20.93 44.88
CA LEU A 17 35.40 19.59 45.19
C LEU A 17 35.65 18.70 43.96
N LEU A 18 36.68 17.87 44.08
CA LEU A 18 36.85 16.65 43.30
C LEU A 18 35.88 15.59 43.82
N ALA A 19 35.49 14.69 42.91
CA ALA A 19 34.92 13.36 43.12
C ALA A 19 33.39 13.24 43.31
N GLY A 20 32.75 12.77 42.23
CA GLY A 20 31.47 12.05 42.23
C GLY A 20 31.31 11.34 40.88
N CYS A 21 31.71 10.07 40.82
CA CYS A 21 31.44 9.15 39.71
C CYS A 21 29.99 8.63 39.77
N GLY A 22 29.44 8.30 38.60
CA GLY A 22 28.18 7.56 38.44
C GLY A 22 26.98 8.51 38.36
N ASP A 23 26.14 8.51 37.34
CA ASP A 23 25.82 7.45 36.39
C ASP A 23 25.66 8.05 35.00
N ASN A 24 26.25 7.41 33.99
CA ASN A 24 25.81 7.59 32.63
C ASN A 24 24.39 7.02 32.57
N ALA A 25 23.39 7.88 32.78
CA ALA A 25 22.01 7.55 32.43
C ALA A 25 21.97 7.47 30.90
N GLU A 26 22.24 6.26 30.41
CA GLU A 26 22.02 5.84 29.04
C GLU A 26 20.59 6.26 28.67
N PRO A 27 20.37 7.04 27.60
CA PRO A 27 19.02 7.40 27.22
C PRO A 27 18.29 6.10 26.92
N GLU A 28 17.31 5.77 27.78
CA GLU A 28 16.43 4.63 27.61
C GLU A 28 15.82 4.74 26.22
N SER A 29 16.37 3.97 25.29
CA SER A 29 15.85 3.87 23.94
C SER A 29 14.50 3.20 24.07
N LYS A 30 13.43 4.01 24.13
CA LYS A 30 12.07 3.52 23.98
C LYS A 30 11.98 2.91 22.59
N VAL A 31 12.26 1.61 22.53
CA VAL A 31 11.91 0.77 21.40
C VAL A 31 10.40 0.91 21.27
N LEU A 32 9.95 1.67 20.28
CA LEU A 32 8.57 1.61 19.84
C LEU A 32 8.32 0.17 19.42
N ALA A 33 7.63 -0.59 20.26
CA ALA A 33 7.12 -1.89 19.87
C ALA A 33 6.13 -1.64 18.73
N LEU A 34 6.54 -1.92 17.49
CA LEU A 34 5.58 -2.06 16.40
C LEU A 34 4.62 -3.18 16.82
N PRO A 35 3.29 -2.95 16.87
CA PRO A 35 2.36 -4.04 16.92
C PRO A 35 2.46 -4.77 15.57
N ALA A 36 3.37 -5.74 15.47
CA ALA A 36 3.49 -6.60 14.32
C ALA A 36 2.39 -7.68 14.38
N GLN A 37 1.14 -7.25 14.37
CA GLN A 37 0.08 -8.13 13.93
C GLN A 37 0.24 -8.18 12.41
N LEU A 38 1.14 -9.04 11.94
CA LEU A 38 1.19 -9.45 10.54
C LEU A 38 -0.23 -9.90 10.20
N GLU A 39 -0.97 -9.06 9.50
CA GLU A 39 -2.34 -9.32 9.08
C GLU A 39 -2.40 -10.74 8.51
N GLN A 40 -3.18 -11.60 9.17
CA GLN A 40 -3.35 -12.98 8.72
C GLN A 40 -3.87 -12.95 7.28
N ALA A 41 -3.31 -13.83 6.45
CA ALA A 41 -3.68 -13.88 5.04
C ALA A 41 -5.19 -14.12 4.92
N HIS A 42 -5.89 -13.24 4.23
CA HIS A 42 -7.34 -13.32 4.05
C HIS A 42 -7.75 -12.92 2.64
N ILE A 43 -8.88 -13.45 2.19
CA ILE A 43 -9.43 -13.17 0.87
C ILE A 43 -10.10 -11.79 0.89
N THR A 44 -9.75 -10.93 -0.06
CA THR A 44 -10.34 -9.59 -0.22
C THR A 44 -11.40 -9.54 -1.32
N ASP A 45 -11.27 -10.37 -2.36
CA ASP A 45 -12.24 -10.45 -3.46
C ASP A 45 -12.10 -11.76 -4.25
N GLN A 46 -13.16 -12.14 -4.98
CA GLN A 46 -13.19 -13.34 -5.82
C GLN A 46 -13.98 -13.08 -7.10
N ALA A 47 -13.54 -13.66 -8.21
CA ALA A 47 -14.20 -13.53 -9.49
C ALA A 47 -14.02 -14.76 -10.37
N ARG A 48 -15.01 -15.05 -11.21
CA ARG A 48 -14.89 -16.05 -12.29
C ARG A 48 -14.83 -15.35 -13.64
N VAL A 49 -13.73 -15.52 -14.38
CA VAL A 49 -13.50 -14.86 -15.68
C VAL A 49 -12.87 -15.85 -16.65
N ALA A 50 -13.41 -15.97 -17.86
CA ALA A 50 -12.94 -16.92 -18.88
C ALA A 50 -12.81 -18.39 -18.38
N GLY A 51 -13.63 -18.80 -17.41
CA GLY A 51 -13.56 -20.13 -16.80
C GLY A 51 -12.50 -20.28 -15.71
N LEU A 52 -11.74 -19.23 -15.39
CA LEU A 52 -10.79 -19.19 -14.27
C LEU A 52 -11.48 -18.67 -13.01
N ASP A 53 -11.24 -19.35 -11.89
CA ASP A 53 -11.60 -18.88 -10.55
C ASP A 53 -10.42 -18.08 -9.98
N LEU A 54 -10.55 -16.76 -9.98
CA LEU A 54 -9.54 -15.81 -9.53
C LEU A 54 -9.86 -15.35 -8.11
N VAL A 55 -8.86 -15.42 -7.23
CA VAL A 55 -8.99 -15.03 -5.82
C VAL A 55 -7.90 -14.02 -5.49
N LEU A 56 -8.30 -12.88 -4.90
CA LEU A 56 -7.39 -11.87 -4.38
C LEU A 56 -7.23 -12.05 -2.88
N TRP A 57 -5.99 -12.03 -2.43
CA TRP A 57 -5.60 -12.14 -1.04
C TRP A 57 -4.86 -10.89 -0.58
N ASN A 58 -5.16 -10.45 0.64
CA ASN A 58 -4.27 -9.61 1.41
C ASN A 58 -3.32 -10.54 2.17
N GLN A 59 -2.03 -10.46 1.87
CA GLN A 59 -1.00 -11.20 2.60
C GLN A 59 0.14 -10.24 2.95
N GLY A 60 0.26 -9.90 4.23
CA GLY A 60 1.31 -8.98 4.72
C GLY A 60 1.25 -7.59 4.10
N GLY A 61 0.07 -7.09 3.73
CA GLY A 61 -0.13 -5.80 3.07
C GLY A 61 0.12 -5.82 1.55
N GLY A 62 0.54 -6.96 0.99
CA GLY A 62 0.65 -7.16 -0.45
C GLY A 62 -0.61 -7.80 -1.05
N CYS A 63 -0.84 -7.54 -2.34
CA CYS A 63 -1.89 -8.17 -3.10
C CYS A 63 -1.40 -9.42 -3.82
N GLN A 64 -2.01 -10.55 -3.50
CA GLN A 64 -1.67 -11.82 -4.12
C GLN A 64 -2.88 -12.35 -4.89
N LEU A 65 -2.66 -12.72 -6.15
CA LEU A 65 -3.65 -13.31 -7.04
C LEU A 65 -3.41 -14.82 -7.15
N GLN A 66 -4.46 -15.60 -6.94
CA GLN A 66 -4.45 -17.04 -7.11
C GLN A 66 -5.49 -17.46 -8.16
N SER A 67 -5.14 -18.45 -9.00
CA SER A 67 -6.05 -19.08 -9.95
C SER A 67 -6.14 -20.58 -9.65
N GLY A 68 -7.27 -20.99 -9.05
CA GLY A 68 -7.45 -22.38 -8.59
C GLY A 68 -6.40 -22.85 -7.58
N LYS A 69 -6.32 -24.17 -7.36
CA LYS A 69 -5.42 -24.79 -6.36
C LYS A 69 -4.04 -25.17 -6.91
N ALA A 70 -3.90 -25.31 -8.23
CA ALA A 70 -2.72 -25.90 -8.84
C ALA A 70 -1.69 -24.87 -9.31
N GLN A 71 -2.09 -23.62 -9.55
CA GLN A 71 -1.17 -22.58 -10.03
C GLN A 71 -0.53 -21.85 -8.85
N PRO A 72 0.77 -21.53 -8.93
CA PRO A 72 1.41 -20.71 -7.92
C PRO A 72 0.75 -19.33 -7.88
N PRO A 73 0.60 -18.73 -6.69
CA PRO A 73 0.09 -17.39 -6.58
C PRO A 73 1.04 -16.37 -7.20
N VAL A 74 0.49 -15.26 -7.70
CA VAL A 74 1.23 -14.18 -8.34
C VAL A 74 1.02 -12.90 -7.53
N TRP A 75 2.11 -12.22 -7.19
CA TRP A 75 2.03 -10.91 -6.57
C TRP A 75 1.63 -9.84 -7.59
N LEU A 76 0.61 -9.07 -7.24
CA LEU A 76 0.22 -7.88 -7.98
C LEU A 76 1.01 -6.68 -7.47
N LYS A 77 1.10 -5.65 -8.31
CA LYS A 77 1.82 -4.42 -7.99
C LYS A 77 1.09 -3.53 -6.97
N PRO A 78 -0.25 -3.34 -7.05
CA PRO A 78 -0.99 -2.59 -6.04
C PRO A 78 -0.86 -3.22 -4.65
N MET A 79 -0.84 -2.39 -3.60
CA MET A 79 -0.85 -2.88 -2.22
C MET A 79 -2.27 -3.28 -1.77
N ALA A 80 -2.37 -4.10 -0.72
CA ALA A 80 -3.64 -4.51 -0.15
C ALA A 80 -4.31 -3.38 0.66
N PRO A 81 -5.65 -3.42 0.85
CA PRO A 81 -6.60 -4.38 0.27
C PRO A 81 -6.84 -4.12 -1.22
N CYS A 82 -6.95 -5.21 -1.99
CA CYS A 82 -7.26 -5.16 -3.42
C CYS A 82 -8.61 -5.76 -3.76
N HIS A 83 -9.24 -5.20 -4.78
CA HIS A 83 -10.55 -5.58 -5.25
C HIS A 83 -10.59 -5.60 -6.77
N PHE A 84 -11.41 -6.48 -7.34
CA PHE A 84 -11.67 -6.43 -8.76
C PHE A 84 -12.54 -5.21 -9.08
N ILE A 85 -12.22 -4.52 -10.18
CA ILE A 85 -13.12 -3.50 -10.73
C ILE A 85 -14.37 -4.21 -11.28
N LYS A 86 -15.52 -3.77 -10.80
CA LYS A 86 -16.86 -4.22 -11.16
C LYS A 86 -17.47 -3.36 -12.26
N SER A 87 -18.45 -3.93 -12.94
CA SER A 87 -19.27 -3.18 -13.89
C SER A 87 -20.13 -2.17 -13.11
N PRO A 88 -20.26 -0.91 -13.57
CA PRO A 88 -21.02 0.11 -12.85
C PRO A 88 -22.44 -0.37 -12.52
N GLY A 89 -22.83 -0.26 -11.25
CA GLY A 89 -24.15 -0.67 -10.76
C GLY A 89 -24.39 -2.18 -10.74
N ARG A 90 -23.34 -3.01 -10.86
CA ARG A 90 -23.44 -4.48 -10.80
C ARG A 90 -22.37 -5.04 -9.86
N ASP A 91 -22.65 -6.22 -9.30
CA ASP A 91 -21.68 -6.94 -8.49
C ASP A 91 -20.66 -7.76 -9.29
N GLN A 92 -20.84 -7.84 -10.61
CA GLN A 92 -20.00 -8.60 -11.51
C GLN A 92 -18.76 -7.81 -11.91
N VAL A 93 -17.60 -8.49 -11.97
CA VAL A 93 -16.36 -7.92 -12.50
C VAL A 93 -16.58 -7.38 -13.91
N GLN A 94 -16.04 -6.20 -14.18
CA GLN A 94 -16.05 -5.64 -15.52
C GLN A 94 -14.99 -6.36 -16.38
N VAL A 95 -15.46 -6.98 -17.45
CA VAL A 95 -14.60 -7.72 -18.38
C VAL A 95 -14.54 -6.97 -19.70
N PHE A 96 -13.36 -6.48 -20.05
CA PHE A 96 -13.08 -5.91 -21.36
C PHE A 96 -12.59 -7.00 -22.30
N ARG A 97 -13.23 -7.15 -23.46
CA ARG A 97 -12.78 -8.10 -24.51
C ARG A 97 -11.97 -7.33 -25.54
N LEU A 98 -10.66 -7.58 -25.59
CA LEU A 98 -9.78 -6.98 -26.58
C LEU A 98 -9.96 -7.65 -27.95
N ASP A 99 -10.03 -8.98 -27.94
CA ASP A 99 -10.28 -9.81 -29.13
C ASP A 99 -11.07 -11.08 -28.75
N LYS A 100 -11.17 -12.05 -29.65
CA LYS A 100 -11.94 -13.29 -29.43
C LYS A 100 -11.36 -14.19 -28.32
N THR A 101 -10.08 -14.04 -28.02
CA THR A 101 -9.29 -14.88 -27.11
C THR A 101 -8.79 -14.12 -25.88
N THR A 102 -8.61 -12.81 -25.98
CA THR A 102 -8.03 -11.96 -24.95
C THR A 102 -9.10 -11.17 -24.21
N GLN A 103 -9.17 -11.39 -22.90
CA GLN A 103 -10.01 -10.65 -21.96
C GLN A 103 -9.13 -9.92 -20.96
N ILE A 104 -9.57 -8.76 -20.49
CA ILE A 104 -8.86 -7.95 -19.52
C ILE A 104 -9.82 -7.61 -18.40
N VAL A 105 -9.39 -7.84 -17.17
CA VAL A 105 -10.05 -7.33 -15.96
C VAL A 105 -9.06 -6.45 -15.21
N ALA A 106 -9.55 -5.61 -14.32
CA ALA A 106 -8.70 -4.70 -13.56
C ALA A 106 -8.81 -4.98 -12.06
N VAL A 107 -7.70 -4.81 -11.35
CA VAL A 107 -7.60 -4.90 -9.90
C VAL A 107 -7.16 -3.54 -9.39
N VAL A 108 -7.94 -2.97 -8.48
CA VAL A 108 -7.57 -1.77 -7.73
C VAL A 108 -6.97 -2.16 -6.40
N GLY A 109 -5.95 -1.43 -5.96
CA GLY A 109 -5.35 -1.53 -4.63
C GLY A 109 -4.65 -0.23 -4.25
N THR A 110 -3.80 -0.29 -3.23
CA THR A 110 -3.14 0.85 -2.58
C THR A 110 -4.20 1.77 -1.98
N PRO A 111 -4.68 1.46 -0.75
CA PRO A 111 -5.93 1.97 -0.23
C PRO A 111 -5.99 3.49 -0.19
N ALA A 112 -7.12 4.03 -0.65
CA ALA A 112 -7.50 5.42 -0.44
C ALA A 112 -8.37 5.54 0.82
N LYS A 113 -8.81 6.77 1.15
CA LYS A 113 -9.67 7.02 2.32
C LYS A 113 -11.03 6.31 2.23
N GLN A 114 -11.50 6.05 1.01
CA GLN A 114 -12.80 5.46 0.74
C GLN A 114 -12.72 3.93 0.65
N TRP A 115 -13.80 3.28 1.10
CA TRP A 115 -13.94 1.82 1.07
C TRP A 115 -13.81 1.26 -0.36
N ARG A 116 -12.98 0.22 -0.54
CA ARG A 116 -12.69 -0.43 -1.85
C ARG A 116 -12.22 0.53 -2.94
N CYS A 117 -11.61 1.64 -2.54
CA CYS A 117 -10.95 2.55 -3.44
C CYS A 117 -9.45 2.53 -3.22
N GLY A 118 -8.70 2.83 -4.27
CA GLY A 118 -7.25 2.82 -4.25
C GLY A 118 -6.64 3.75 -5.28
N GLN A 119 -5.33 3.90 -5.21
CA GLN A 119 -4.57 4.83 -6.05
C GLN A 119 -3.87 4.15 -7.22
N GLU A 120 -3.80 2.82 -7.20
CA GLU A 120 -3.15 2.03 -8.23
C GLU A 120 -4.13 0.99 -8.78
N VAL A 121 -4.12 0.86 -10.10
CA VAL A 121 -4.89 -0.15 -10.82
C VAL A 121 -3.98 -0.93 -11.75
N GLN A 122 -4.02 -2.25 -11.65
CA GLN A 122 -3.32 -3.15 -12.54
C GLN A 122 -4.31 -4.01 -13.33
N GLY A 123 -4.10 -4.11 -14.64
CA GLY A 123 -4.84 -5.03 -15.49
C GLY A 123 -4.35 -6.47 -15.32
N LEU A 124 -5.26 -7.42 -15.49
CA LEU A 124 -4.96 -8.84 -15.67
C LEU A 124 -5.37 -9.22 -17.09
N VAL A 125 -4.39 -9.54 -17.93
CA VAL A 125 -4.61 -10.01 -19.29
C VAL A 125 -4.82 -11.52 -19.25
N ILE A 126 -5.99 -11.97 -19.70
CA ILE A 126 -6.42 -13.36 -19.67
C ILE A 126 -6.53 -13.84 -21.11
N ASN A 127 -5.79 -14.90 -21.46
CA ASN A 127 -5.84 -15.56 -22.75
C ASN A 127 -6.08 -17.06 -22.53
N GLY A 128 -7.28 -17.52 -22.88
CA GLY A 128 -7.73 -18.89 -22.58
C GLY A 128 -7.69 -19.17 -21.08
N SER A 129 -6.94 -20.21 -20.67
CA SER A 129 -6.76 -20.63 -19.28
C SER A 129 -5.57 -19.98 -18.56
N HIS A 130 -4.91 -19.00 -19.20
CA HIS A 130 -3.73 -18.33 -18.66
C HIS A 130 -4.05 -16.88 -18.36
N PHE A 131 -3.47 -16.35 -17.28
CA PHE A 131 -3.50 -14.93 -16.97
C PHE A 131 -2.08 -14.40 -16.79
N LYS A 132 -1.89 -13.11 -17.07
CA LYS A 132 -0.66 -12.37 -16.82
C LYS A 132 -1.03 -10.98 -16.31
N PRO A 133 -0.48 -10.52 -15.16
CA PRO A 133 -0.61 -9.12 -14.76
C PRO A 133 0.05 -8.21 -15.80
N SER A 134 -0.63 -7.12 -16.14
CA SER A 134 -0.09 -6.07 -17.01
C SER A 134 1.13 -5.43 -16.35
N THR A 135 2.14 -5.12 -17.16
CA THR A 135 3.31 -4.33 -16.76
C THR A 135 2.94 -2.86 -16.54
N TYR A 136 1.86 -2.40 -17.17
CA TYR A 136 1.34 -1.06 -17.01
C TYR A 136 0.48 -0.93 -15.76
N ILE A 137 0.84 0.01 -14.89
CA ILE A 137 0.08 0.37 -13.69
C ILE A 137 -0.52 1.76 -13.89
N MET A 138 -1.83 1.84 -13.80
CA MET A 138 -2.52 3.12 -13.84
C MET A 138 -2.49 3.73 -12.44
N GLN A 139 -1.96 4.94 -12.33
CA GLN A 139 -1.75 5.66 -11.07
C GLN A 139 -2.06 7.15 -11.23
N GLY A 140 -2.12 7.90 -10.12
CA GLY A 140 -2.32 9.35 -10.13
C GLY A 140 -3.78 9.82 -10.00
N SER A 141 -4.71 8.91 -9.70
CA SER A 141 -6.10 9.22 -9.37
C SER A 141 -6.65 8.17 -8.40
N VAL A 142 -7.77 8.47 -7.75
CA VAL A 142 -8.48 7.49 -6.92
C VAL A 142 -9.47 6.74 -7.80
N TYR A 143 -9.37 5.41 -7.80
CA TYR A 143 -10.28 4.50 -8.49
C TYR A 143 -11.04 3.68 -7.46
N CYS A 144 -12.31 3.42 -7.70
CA CYS A 144 -13.13 2.60 -6.80
C CYS A 144 -13.62 1.34 -7.52
N ALA A 145 -13.65 0.24 -6.78
CA ALA A 145 -14.01 -1.07 -7.30
C ALA A 145 -15.41 -1.12 -7.94
N ASP A 146 -16.33 -0.25 -7.55
CA ASP A 146 -17.73 -0.22 -8.01
C ASP A 146 -18.01 0.76 -9.17
N GLN A 147 -17.00 1.54 -9.60
CA GLN A 147 -17.18 2.61 -10.60
C GLN A 147 -16.88 2.18 -12.04
N GLY A 148 -16.30 0.99 -12.24
CA GLY A 148 -15.82 0.57 -13.54
C GLY A 148 -14.65 1.42 -14.06
N LEU A 149 -14.20 1.07 -15.26
CA LEU A 149 -13.24 1.84 -16.05
C LEU A 149 -13.77 2.00 -17.48
N GLN A 150 -13.24 3.00 -18.16
CA GLN A 150 -13.51 3.25 -19.58
C GLN A 150 -12.70 2.30 -20.47
N ASN A 151 -13.22 2.00 -21.66
CA ASN A 151 -12.58 1.07 -22.60
C ASN A 151 -11.14 1.45 -22.96
N PHE A 152 -10.85 2.75 -23.11
CA PHE A 152 -9.50 3.20 -23.42
C PHE A 152 -8.50 2.89 -22.29
N GLN A 153 -8.96 2.91 -21.03
CA GLN A 153 -8.11 2.57 -19.87
C GLN A 153 -7.76 1.10 -19.89
N TYR A 154 -8.71 0.22 -20.24
CA TYR A 154 -8.42 -1.20 -20.45
C TYR A 154 -7.42 -1.44 -21.59
N GLY A 155 -7.50 -0.64 -22.65
CA GLY A 155 -6.55 -0.70 -23.77
C GLY A 155 -5.10 -0.39 -23.36
N LEU A 156 -4.88 0.34 -22.25
CA LEU A 156 -3.53 0.59 -21.74
C LEU A 156 -2.90 -0.67 -21.14
N PHE A 157 -3.68 -1.55 -20.51
CA PHE A 157 -3.18 -2.78 -19.91
C PHE A 157 -2.76 -3.85 -20.91
N ALA A 158 -3.25 -3.75 -22.15
CA ALA A 158 -2.88 -4.65 -23.24
C ALA A 158 -1.48 -4.37 -23.81
N LYS A 159 -0.86 -3.23 -23.45
CA LYS A 159 0.45 -2.85 -23.95
C LYS A 159 1.56 -3.61 -23.22
N PRO A 160 2.62 -4.03 -23.93
CA PRO A 160 3.76 -4.74 -23.35
C PRO A 160 4.56 -3.88 -22.37
#